data_AF-B3JDW3-F1
#
_entry.id   AF-B3JDW3-F1
#
_cell.length_a   1.000
_cell.length_b   1.000
_cell.length_c   1.000
_cell.angle_alpha   90.00
_cell.angle_beta   90.00
_cell.angle_gamma   90.00
#
_symmetry.space_group_name_H-M   'P 1'
#
loop_
_entity.id
_entity.type
_entity.pdbx_description
1 polymer ?
#
loop_
_entity_poly.entity_id
_entity_poly.type
_entity_poly.pdbx_seq_one_letter_code
_entity_poly.pdbx_strand_id
1 'polypeptide(L)'
;MKEVIDCLNNSLQEHKYNFGSQCIALIQKLVEDSCLNIALIQQIYAPNLKIDYRQLPDIIKRTIDEPNNFVYQERKIFYDYSFMSNEIKVKINTQHIIATPDEDSMFIQFKLEENLNSFSQFLRSSEYITIENYLDFEAFKDFELNVEDYERKSKSMKLNVNASAWNKLFDRLLIKYFNDYAYDKQCSGSKIARFSKQIVRNWKLCIEYDKNIVGKSKRSRFFEFPHFKISLIKTDDDGYMNHTSDSVLSLGVLGNPFFYYPAITPTAYLGYLESKYHRKPYNEIVDGKKILCDYVATINEIATIENDGKIITVKFRQSESQLLKEYVCYYIWLLSQTSRCYLNYIEASVESAIALYNRQV
;
A
#
# COMPACT_ATOMS: atom_id res chain seq x y z
N MET A 1 11.73 -24.52 6.91
CA MET A 1 11.96 -23.10 6.55
C MET A 1 13.42 -22.73 6.60
N LYS A 2 14.12 -22.96 7.71
CA LYS A 2 15.55 -22.65 7.85
C LYS A 2 16.42 -23.16 6.69
N GLU A 3 16.25 -24.41 6.29
CA GLU A 3 17.02 -25.01 5.18
C GLU A 3 16.70 -24.39 3.81
N VAL A 4 15.45 -23.94 3.60
CA VAL A 4 15.06 -23.17 2.39
C VAL A 4 15.67 -21.77 2.42
N ILE A 5 15.76 -21.13 3.59
CA ILE A 5 16.43 -19.84 3.77
C ILE A 5 17.93 -19.95 3.41
N ASP A 6 18.59 -21.03 3.82
CA ASP A 6 20.01 -21.26 3.52
C ASP A 6 20.25 -21.31 2.01
N CYS A 7 19.33 -21.90 1.25
CA CYS A 7 19.38 -21.92 -0.22
C CYS A 7 18.94 -20.59 -0.86
N LEU A 8 18.06 -19.83 -0.21
CA LEU A 8 17.42 -18.65 -0.78
C LEU A 8 18.41 -17.57 -1.21
N ASN A 9 19.45 -17.30 -0.43
CA ASN A 9 20.44 -16.28 -0.79
C ASN A 9 21.17 -16.58 -2.10
N ASN A 10 21.48 -17.85 -2.36
CA ASN A 10 22.11 -18.25 -3.63
C ASN A 10 21.13 -18.08 -4.79
N SER A 11 19.88 -18.53 -4.62
CA SER A 11 18.84 -18.37 -5.65
C SER A 11 18.53 -16.90 -5.95
N LEU A 12 18.49 -16.02 -4.95
CA LEU A 12 18.34 -14.58 -5.15
C LEU A 12 19.45 -14.02 -6.06
N GLN A 13 20.70 -14.44 -5.87
CA GLN A 13 21.81 -14.03 -6.74
C GLN A 13 21.68 -14.57 -8.16
N GLU A 14 21.19 -15.80 -8.31
CA GLU A 14 21.00 -16.42 -9.63
C GLU A 14 19.99 -15.65 -10.49
N HIS A 15 18.88 -15.18 -9.89
CA HIS A 15 17.78 -14.57 -10.64
C HIS A 15 17.87 -13.04 -10.78
N LYS A 16 18.81 -12.38 -10.12
CA LYS A 16 18.88 -10.90 -10.10
C LYS A 16 19.05 -10.29 -11.50
N TYR A 17 19.84 -10.90 -12.40
CA TYR A 17 20.05 -10.33 -13.74
C TYR A 17 18.79 -10.32 -14.59
N ASN A 18 17.99 -11.41 -14.53
CA ASN A 18 16.69 -11.46 -15.20
C ASN A 18 15.74 -10.41 -14.62
N PHE A 19 15.72 -10.26 -13.28
CA PHE A 19 14.94 -9.21 -12.63
C PHE A 19 15.33 -7.80 -13.10
N GLY A 20 16.64 -7.52 -13.21
CA GLY A 20 17.17 -6.26 -13.73
C GLY A 20 16.71 -5.97 -15.15
N SER A 21 16.83 -6.96 -16.05
CA SER A 21 16.35 -6.84 -17.45
C SER A 21 14.85 -6.57 -17.52
N GLN A 22 14.03 -7.25 -16.70
CA GLN A 22 12.59 -7.01 -16.64
C GLN A 22 12.25 -5.61 -16.11
N CYS A 23 12.99 -5.11 -15.11
CA CYS A 23 12.81 -3.75 -14.61
C CYS A 23 13.17 -2.71 -15.67
N ILE A 24 14.24 -2.92 -16.44
CA ILE A 24 14.62 -2.03 -17.53
C ILE A 24 13.56 -2.01 -18.63
N ALA A 25 13.04 -3.17 -19.03
CA ALA A 25 11.96 -3.25 -20.01
C ALA A 25 10.68 -2.55 -19.53
N LEU A 26 10.39 -2.62 -18.23
CA LEU A 26 9.23 -1.97 -17.62
C LEU A 26 9.32 -0.43 -17.71
N ILE A 27 10.52 0.17 -17.66
CA ILE A 27 10.69 1.64 -17.74
C ILE A 27 10.02 2.20 -18.98
N GLN A 28 10.20 1.57 -20.15
CA GLN A 28 9.60 2.07 -21.38
C GLN A 28 8.08 2.16 -21.27
N LYS A 29 7.43 1.11 -20.76
CA LYS A 29 5.99 1.10 -20.51
C LYS A 29 5.58 2.21 -19.53
N LEU A 30 6.36 2.40 -18.46
CA LEU A 30 6.06 3.42 -17.44
C LEU A 30 6.20 4.84 -17.99
N VAL A 31 7.10 5.09 -18.95
CA VAL A 31 7.31 6.40 -19.61
C VAL A 31 6.20 6.71 -20.62
N GLU A 32 5.76 5.68 -21.36
CA GLU A 32 4.76 5.83 -22.42
C GLU A 32 3.33 6.01 -21.85
N ASP A 33 3.06 5.48 -20.65
CA ASP A 33 1.78 5.61 -19.97
C ASP A 33 1.81 6.73 -18.91
N SER A 34 1.12 7.83 -19.21
CA SER A 34 1.03 8.99 -18.33
C SER A 34 0.39 8.71 -16.97
N CYS A 35 -0.42 7.65 -16.85
CA CYS A 35 -0.98 7.21 -15.58
C CYS A 35 0.07 6.53 -14.69
N LEU A 36 1.19 6.08 -15.26
CA LEU A 36 2.26 5.35 -14.57
C LEU A 36 3.53 6.16 -14.34
N ASN A 37 3.69 7.30 -15.02
CA ASN A 37 4.87 8.16 -14.94
C ASN A 37 5.33 8.47 -13.51
N ILE A 38 4.39 8.64 -12.56
CA ILE A 38 4.72 8.87 -11.15
C ILE A 38 5.67 7.80 -10.57
N ALA A 39 5.59 6.55 -11.05
CA ALA A 39 6.43 5.42 -10.63
C ALA A 39 7.93 5.61 -10.90
N LEU A 40 8.27 6.56 -11.77
CA LEU A 40 9.63 6.80 -12.21
C LEU A 40 10.27 8.01 -11.51
N ILE A 41 9.53 8.75 -10.68
CA ILE A 41 10.05 9.93 -9.97
C ILE A 41 11.04 9.47 -8.90
N GLN A 42 12.31 9.79 -9.07
CA GLN A 42 13.32 9.60 -8.03
C GLN A 42 13.90 10.95 -7.65
N GLN A 43 14.28 11.13 -6.37
CA GLN A 43 15.01 12.31 -5.96
C GLN A 43 16.43 12.21 -6.51
N ILE A 44 16.72 12.97 -7.56
CA ILE A 44 18.08 13.22 -8.05
C ILE A 44 18.47 14.60 -7.52
N TYR A 45 19.61 14.71 -6.85
CA TYR A 45 20.07 15.96 -6.23
C TYR A 45 20.43 16.98 -7.32
N ALA A 46 19.43 17.63 -7.89
CA ALA A 46 19.60 18.68 -8.88
C ALA A 46 18.43 19.67 -8.80
N PRO A 47 18.62 20.84 -8.18
CA PRO A 47 17.59 21.86 -8.11
C PRO A 47 17.25 22.28 -9.53
N ASN A 48 15.98 22.12 -9.93
CA ASN A 48 15.37 22.52 -11.22
C ASN A 48 15.39 21.52 -12.40
N LEU A 49 15.58 20.21 -12.21
CA LEU A 49 15.65 19.27 -13.33
C LEU A 49 14.32 18.55 -13.65
N LYS A 50 13.96 18.57 -14.94
CA LYS A 50 13.02 17.61 -15.56
C LYS A 50 13.50 16.19 -15.25
N ILE A 51 12.56 15.28 -15.00
CA ILE A 51 12.90 13.90 -14.62
C ILE A 51 13.69 13.24 -15.76
N ASP A 52 14.94 12.87 -15.50
CA ASP A 52 15.79 12.17 -16.46
C ASP A 52 15.70 10.66 -16.27
N TYR A 53 14.63 10.06 -16.81
CA TYR A 53 14.41 8.62 -16.79
C TYR A 53 15.52 7.80 -17.45
N ARG A 54 16.41 8.44 -18.22
CA ARG A 54 17.55 7.78 -18.89
C ARG A 54 18.58 7.25 -17.90
N GLN A 55 18.58 7.74 -16.66
CA GLN A 55 19.50 7.29 -15.61
C GLN A 55 19.01 6.01 -14.91
N LEU A 56 17.71 5.70 -14.96
CA LEU A 56 17.12 4.56 -14.27
C LEU A 56 17.72 3.21 -14.72
N PRO A 57 17.95 2.94 -16.02
CA PRO A 57 18.62 1.70 -16.44
C PRO A 57 20.00 1.53 -15.82
N ASP A 58 20.78 2.60 -15.70
CA ASP A 58 22.14 2.54 -15.14
C ASP A 58 22.14 2.41 -13.62
N ILE A 59 21.13 2.97 -12.94
CA ILE A 59 20.89 2.75 -11.51
C ILE A 59 20.55 1.27 -11.27
N ILE A 60 19.66 0.70 -12.08
CA ILE A 60 19.27 -0.72 -11.98
C ILE A 60 20.50 -1.61 -12.20
N LYS A 61 21.23 -1.44 -13.31
CA LYS A 61 22.42 -2.26 -13.61
C LYS A 61 23.43 -2.25 -12.47
N ARG A 62 23.80 -1.07 -11.98
CA ARG A 62 24.76 -0.93 -10.86
C ARG A 62 24.24 -1.58 -9.57
N THR A 63 22.94 -1.46 -9.30
CA THR A 63 22.32 -2.12 -8.14
C THR A 63 22.40 -3.64 -8.26
N ILE A 64 22.12 -4.17 -9.45
CA ILE A 64 22.12 -5.61 -9.79
C ILE A 64 23.53 -6.22 -9.68
N ASP A 65 24.55 -5.49 -10.11
CA ASP A 65 25.94 -5.98 -10.09
C ASP A 65 26.48 -6.15 -8.67
N GLU A 66 25.98 -5.41 -7.68
CA GLU A 66 26.40 -5.51 -6.28
C GLU A 66 25.79 -6.74 -5.58
N PRO A 67 26.58 -7.75 -5.16
CA PRO A 67 26.04 -8.97 -4.58
C PRO A 67 25.28 -8.75 -3.26
N ASN A 68 25.73 -7.80 -2.44
CA ASN A 68 25.13 -7.51 -1.14
C ASN A 68 23.74 -6.85 -1.21
N ASN A 69 23.29 -6.53 -2.43
CA ASN A 69 22.01 -5.87 -2.68
C ASN A 69 20.85 -6.84 -2.81
N PHE A 70 21.09 -8.14 -3.05
CA PHE A 70 20.03 -9.14 -3.25
C PHE A 70 20.15 -10.23 -2.20
N VAL A 71 19.74 -9.93 -0.98
CA VAL A 71 19.89 -10.83 0.16
C VAL A 71 18.60 -10.93 0.95
N TYR A 72 18.35 -12.12 1.47
CA TYR A 72 17.41 -12.31 2.55
C TYR A 72 18.08 -11.90 3.85
N GLN A 73 17.48 -10.94 4.55
CA GLN A 73 18.01 -10.41 5.79
C GLN A 73 17.03 -10.66 6.93
N GLU A 74 17.54 -11.26 8.00
CA GLU A 74 16.81 -11.32 9.26
C GLU A 74 16.74 -9.94 9.91
N ARG A 75 15.53 -9.45 10.21
CA ARG A 75 15.37 -8.14 10.87
C ARG A 75 15.91 -8.22 12.31
N LYS A 76 16.86 -7.34 12.64
CA LYS A 76 17.20 -7.06 14.04
C LYS A 76 16.07 -6.21 14.63
N ILE A 77 15.49 -6.70 15.73
CA ILE A 77 14.35 -6.09 16.42
C ILE A 77 14.69 -4.65 16.81
N PHE A 78 14.11 -3.66 16.14
CA PHE A 78 13.95 -2.31 16.67
C PHE A 78 12.45 -1.94 16.63
N TYR A 79 12.03 -1.23 17.68
CA TYR A 79 10.66 -1.03 18.14
C TYR A 79 9.80 -0.10 17.26
N ASP A 80 9.54 -0.45 16.00
CA ASP A 80 8.44 0.19 15.27
C ASP A 80 7.58 -0.79 14.45
N TYR A 81 6.30 -0.80 14.85
CA TYR A 81 5.10 -1.43 14.31
C TYR A 81 5.22 -2.75 13.50
N SER A 82 5.20 -3.84 14.27
CA SER A 82 4.58 -5.16 14.02
C SER A 82 4.61 -5.75 12.59
N PHE A 83 5.72 -6.40 12.22
CA PHE A 83 5.75 -7.46 11.21
C PHE A 83 6.80 -8.52 11.60
N MET A 84 6.41 -9.80 11.60
CA MET A 84 7.32 -10.89 11.96
C MET A 84 8.46 -11.05 10.95
N SER A 85 9.60 -11.39 11.53
CA SER A 85 10.95 -11.70 11.06
C SER A 85 11.19 -11.86 9.56
N ASN A 86 12.33 -11.28 9.16
CA ASN A 86 13.10 -11.54 7.95
C ASN A 86 12.45 -11.12 6.62
N GLU A 87 13.21 -10.51 5.72
CA GLU A 87 12.69 -10.04 4.43
C GLU A 87 13.76 -10.12 3.33
N ILE A 88 13.33 -10.34 2.09
CA ILE A 88 14.20 -10.10 0.93
C ILE A 88 14.39 -8.59 0.84
N LYS A 89 15.64 -8.14 0.97
CA LYS A 89 16.00 -6.75 0.81
C LYS A 89 16.72 -6.56 -0.51
N VAL A 90 16.11 -5.78 -1.41
CA VAL A 90 16.82 -5.17 -2.53
C VAL A 90 17.40 -3.85 -2.05
N LYS A 91 18.69 -3.83 -1.71
CA LYS A 91 19.36 -2.56 -1.35
C LYS A 91 19.71 -1.84 -2.65
N ILE A 92 19.33 -0.58 -2.77
CA ILE A 92 19.69 0.23 -3.92
C ILE A 92 21.00 0.94 -3.58
N ASN A 93 22.00 0.82 -4.46
CA ASN A 93 23.32 1.41 -4.22
C ASN A 93 23.20 2.94 -4.08
N THR A 94 23.55 3.45 -2.89
CA THR A 94 23.33 4.83 -2.47
C THR A 94 24.41 5.81 -2.93
N GLN A 95 25.32 5.42 -3.83
CA GLN A 95 26.26 6.38 -4.43
C GLN A 95 25.57 7.48 -5.28
N HIS A 96 24.29 7.30 -5.58
CA HIS A 96 23.36 8.39 -5.85
C HIS A 96 22.28 8.33 -4.78
N ILE A 97 22.32 9.28 -3.85
CA ILE A 97 21.32 9.42 -2.80
C ILE A 97 19.94 9.47 -3.46
N ILE A 98 19.13 8.41 -3.31
CA ILE A 98 17.66 8.54 -3.33
C ILE A 98 17.37 9.21 -2.00
N ALA A 99 17.32 10.54 -2.00
CA ALA A 99 17.14 11.25 -0.75
C ALA A 99 15.79 10.84 -0.15
N THR A 100 15.82 10.60 1.15
CA THR A 100 14.60 10.51 1.95
C THR A 100 13.91 11.88 1.91
N PRO A 101 12.57 11.93 1.86
CA PRO A 101 11.80 13.13 1.50
C PRO A 101 11.91 14.33 2.43
N ASP A 102 12.78 14.29 3.44
CA ASP A 102 12.60 15.10 4.64
C ASP A 102 13.15 16.54 4.55
N GLU A 103 13.76 16.96 3.43
CA GLU A 103 14.52 18.22 3.43
C GLU A 103 14.27 19.21 2.27
N ASP A 104 13.51 18.89 1.22
CA ASP A 104 13.23 19.87 0.13
C ASP A 104 11.73 20.04 -0.17
N SER A 105 11.18 21.18 0.28
CA SER A 105 9.79 21.58 0.06
C SER A 105 9.40 21.65 -1.43
N MET A 106 10.33 21.98 -2.33
CA MET A 106 10.04 22.06 -3.78
C MET A 106 9.87 20.68 -4.40
N PHE A 107 10.72 19.71 -4.02
CA PHE A 107 10.60 18.34 -4.52
C PHE A 107 9.30 17.67 -4.05
N ILE A 108 8.91 17.90 -2.79
CA ILE A 108 7.64 17.39 -2.25
C ILE A 108 6.45 17.95 -3.06
N GLN A 109 6.46 19.25 -3.37
CA GLN A 109 5.42 19.88 -4.18
C GLN A 109 5.37 19.30 -5.60
N PHE A 110 6.51 19.20 -6.27
CA PHE A 110 6.59 18.60 -7.61
C PHE A 110 6.08 17.15 -7.63
N LYS A 111 6.51 16.32 -6.66
CA LYS A 111 6.06 14.92 -6.52
C LYS A 111 4.54 14.83 -6.33
N LEU A 112 3.98 15.73 -5.53
CA LEU A 112 2.55 15.81 -5.31
C LEU A 112 1.82 16.22 -6.60
N GLU A 113 2.30 17.25 -7.30
CA GLU A 113 1.72 17.70 -8.58
C GLU A 113 1.71 16.57 -9.62
N GLU A 114 2.85 15.90 -9.83
CA GLU A 114 2.94 14.79 -10.78
C GLU A 114 2.08 13.59 -10.38
N ASN A 115 1.96 13.31 -9.08
CA ASN A 115 1.07 12.27 -8.59
C ASN A 115 -0.40 12.60 -8.92
N LEU A 116 -0.82 13.83 -8.63
CA LEU A 116 -2.18 14.30 -8.92
C LEU A 116 -2.48 14.35 -10.42
N ASN A 117 -1.49 14.72 -11.24
CA ASN A 117 -1.58 14.67 -12.70
C ASN A 117 -1.80 13.23 -13.18
N SER A 118 -0.96 12.29 -12.73
CA SER A 118 -1.06 10.87 -13.08
C SER A 118 -2.39 10.26 -12.62
N PHE A 119 -2.83 10.57 -11.40
CA PHE A 119 -4.13 10.16 -10.88
C PHE A 119 -5.29 10.73 -11.70
N SER A 120 -5.22 12.00 -12.11
CA SER A 120 -6.24 12.62 -12.95
C SER A 120 -6.33 11.98 -14.34
N GLN A 121 -5.21 11.51 -14.90
CA GLN A 121 -5.21 10.73 -16.14
C GLN A 121 -5.83 9.35 -15.92
N PHE A 122 -5.51 8.69 -14.80
CA PHE A 122 -6.10 7.40 -14.44
C PHE A 122 -7.63 7.47 -14.36
N LEU A 123 -8.20 8.52 -13.75
CA LEU A 123 -9.65 8.73 -13.68
C LEU A 123 -10.32 8.86 -15.06
N ARG A 124 -9.56 9.19 -16.10
CA ARG A 124 -10.04 9.29 -17.49
C ARG A 124 -9.70 8.05 -18.33
N SER A 125 -8.98 7.10 -17.74
CA SER A 125 -8.53 5.89 -18.43
C SER A 125 -9.66 4.87 -18.57
N SER A 126 -9.53 3.97 -19.54
CA SER A 126 -10.41 2.81 -19.66
C SER A 126 -10.33 1.90 -18.42
N GLU A 127 -9.19 1.87 -17.73
CA GLU A 127 -9.04 1.05 -16.53
C GLU A 127 -10.01 1.50 -15.43
N TYR A 128 -10.13 2.80 -15.19
CA TYR A 128 -11.05 3.34 -14.19
C TYR A 128 -12.51 2.91 -14.45
N ILE A 129 -12.94 2.95 -15.72
CA ILE A 129 -14.29 2.52 -16.13
C ILE A 129 -14.56 1.07 -15.70
N THR A 130 -13.55 0.19 -15.75
CA THR A 130 -13.73 -1.22 -15.40
C THR A 130 -13.84 -1.51 -13.90
N ILE A 131 -13.55 -0.53 -13.03
CA ILE A 131 -13.56 -0.68 -11.57
C ILE A 131 -14.51 0.29 -10.86
N GLU A 132 -15.15 1.20 -11.60
CA GLU A 132 -16.09 2.17 -11.05
C GLU A 132 -17.21 1.49 -10.24
N ASN A 133 -17.69 0.34 -10.73
CA ASN A 133 -18.69 -0.47 -10.04
C ASN A 133 -18.23 -1.04 -8.68
N TYR A 134 -16.93 -1.04 -8.38
CA TYR A 134 -16.42 -1.44 -7.06
C TYR A 134 -16.55 -0.32 -6.02
N LEU A 135 -16.82 0.91 -6.46
CA LEU A 135 -16.84 2.10 -5.60
C LEU A 135 -18.21 2.37 -4.98
N ASP A 136 -19.25 1.61 -5.35
CA ASP A 136 -20.59 1.71 -4.79
C ASP A 136 -20.66 1.01 -3.41
N PHE A 137 -20.08 1.67 -2.42
CA PHE A 137 -20.20 1.31 -1.02
C PHE A 137 -19.99 2.52 -0.10
N GLU A 138 -20.56 2.41 1.10
CA GLU A 138 -20.35 3.34 2.20
C GLU A 138 -18.94 3.13 2.80
N ALA A 139 -17.99 4.01 2.44
CA ALA A 139 -16.60 3.92 2.91
C ALA A 139 -16.40 4.38 4.36
N PHE A 140 -17.20 5.35 4.79
CA PHE A 140 -17.22 5.88 6.14
C PHE A 140 -18.65 5.87 6.66
N LYS A 141 -18.78 5.64 7.96
CA LYS A 141 -20.06 5.57 8.64
C LYS A 141 -20.32 6.87 9.35
N ASP A 142 -21.47 7.46 9.04
CA ASP A 142 -21.98 8.62 9.76
C ASP A 142 -22.26 8.24 11.23
N PHE A 143 -22.32 9.25 12.11
CA PHE A 143 -22.73 9.04 13.49
C PHE A 143 -23.54 10.22 14.03
N GLU A 144 -24.33 9.92 15.05
CA GLU A 144 -25.20 10.88 15.73
C GLU A 144 -24.73 11.12 17.16
N LEU A 145 -24.80 12.37 17.58
CA LEU A 145 -24.46 12.81 18.93
C LEU A 145 -25.58 13.68 19.50
N ASN A 146 -25.88 13.49 20.78
CA ASN A 146 -26.66 14.47 21.52
C ASN A 146 -25.86 15.78 21.60
N VAL A 147 -26.55 16.92 21.47
CA VAL A 147 -25.92 18.25 21.51
C VAL A 147 -25.24 18.54 22.85
N GLU A 148 -25.74 17.99 23.94
CA GLU A 148 -25.08 18.03 25.27
C GLU A 148 -23.74 17.28 25.33
N ASP A 149 -23.58 16.26 24.49
CA ASP A 149 -22.39 15.43 24.46
C ASP A 149 -21.36 15.89 23.44
N TYR A 150 -21.73 16.79 22.52
CA TYR A 150 -20.93 17.13 21.34
C TYR A 150 -19.53 17.65 21.70
N GLU A 151 -19.42 18.65 22.58
CA GLU A 151 -18.11 19.23 22.96
C GLU A 151 -17.15 18.20 23.57
N ARG A 152 -17.70 17.21 24.30
CA ARG A 152 -16.94 16.16 24.96
C ARG A 152 -16.56 15.04 24.00
N LYS A 153 -17.53 14.54 23.22
CA LYS A 153 -17.36 13.34 22.37
C LYS A 153 -16.71 13.65 21.03
N SER A 154 -16.96 14.81 20.42
CA SER A 154 -16.37 15.21 19.12
C SER A 154 -14.85 15.14 19.11
N LYS A 155 -14.18 15.52 20.22
CA LYS A 155 -12.71 15.46 20.36
C LYS A 155 -12.15 14.05 20.40
N SER A 156 -12.97 13.06 20.77
CA SER A 156 -12.58 11.65 20.90
C SER A 156 -12.97 10.80 19.71
N MET A 157 -13.93 11.28 18.91
CA MET A 157 -14.39 10.63 17.70
C MET A 157 -13.44 10.95 16.55
N LYS A 158 -13.09 9.90 15.80
CA LYS A 158 -12.09 9.93 14.72
C LYS A 158 -12.72 9.41 13.43
N LEU A 159 -11.89 9.09 12.43
CA LEU A 159 -12.30 8.53 11.14
C LEU A 159 -13.12 7.22 11.30
N ASN A 160 -14.46 7.31 11.27
CA ASN A 160 -15.35 6.17 11.46
C ASN A 160 -15.48 5.35 10.17
N VAL A 161 -14.43 4.61 9.83
CA VAL A 161 -14.38 3.80 8.60
C VAL A 161 -15.29 2.57 8.63
N ASN A 162 -15.81 2.21 7.46
CA ASN A 162 -16.46 0.92 7.22
C ASN A 162 -15.42 -0.14 6.82
N ALA A 163 -14.68 -0.66 7.81
CA ALA A 163 -13.58 -1.61 7.58
C ALA A 163 -13.98 -2.85 6.75
N SER A 164 -15.21 -3.36 6.91
CA SER A 164 -15.69 -4.50 6.12
C SER A 164 -15.81 -4.17 4.63
N ALA A 165 -16.31 -2.98 4.29
CA ALA A 165 -16.46 -2.57 2.91
C ALA A 165 -15.10 -2.28 2.26
N TRP A 166 -14.17 -1.66 2.99
CA TRP A 166 -12.79 -1.49 2.54
C TRP A 166 -12.07 -2.83 2.28
N ASN A 167 -12.20 -3.80 3.19
CA ASN A 167 -11.62 -5.13 2.97
C ASN A 167 -12.20 -5.81 1.73
N LYS A 168 -13.51 -5.69 1.48
CA LYS A 168 -14.13 -6.18 0.25
C LYS A 168 -13.56 -5.52 -1.01
N LEU A 169 -13.30 -4.21 -0.96
CA LEU A 169 -12.65 -3.50 -2.06
C LEU A 169 -11.23 -4.04 -2.29
N PHE A 170 -10.41 -4.17 -1.25
CA PHE A 170 -9.06 -4.73 -1.36
C PHE A 170 -9.07 -6.13 -1.95
N ASP A 171 -9.99 -7.00 -1.49
CA ASP A 171 -10.12 -8.36 -2.00
C ASP A 171 -10.45 -8.36 -3.51
N ARG A 172 -11.40 -7.53 -3.94
CA ARG A 172 -11.77 -7.39 -5.36
C ARG A 172 -10.61 -6.86 -6.22
N LEU A 173 -9.88 -5.87 -5.73
CA LEU A 173 -8.76 -5.28 -6.47
C LEU A 173 -7.57 -6.24 -6.54
N LEU A 174 -7.28 -6.98 -5.46
CA LEU A 174 -6.23 -8.01 -5.48
C LEU A 174 -6.57 -9.13 -6.46
N ILE A 175 -7.81 -9.63 -6.47
CA ILE A 175 -8.26 -10.66 -7.44
C ILE A 175 -8.17 -10.14 -8.87
N LYS A 176 -8.58 -8.90 -9.12
CA LYS A 176 -8.56 -8.31 -10.46
C LYS A 176 -7.14 -8.14 -10.98
N TYR A 177 -6.24 -7.58 -10.17
CA TYR A 177 -4.92 -7.16 -10.63
C TYR A 177 -3.80 -8.18 -10.41
N PHE A 178 -3.98 -9.10 -9.48
CA PHE A 178 -3.08 -10.22 -9.20
C PHE A 178 -3.84 -11.54 -9.37
N ASN A 179 -4.47 -11.70 -10.53
CA ASN A 179 -5.35 -12.82 -10.88
C ASN A 179 -4.73 -14.22 -10.73
N ASP A 180 -3.40 -14.34 -10.74
CA ASP A 180 -2.69 -15.61 -10.47
C ASP A 180 -2.72 -16.00 -8.98
N TYR A 181 -3.19 -15.10 -8.10
CA TYR A 181 -3.30 -15.28 -6.65
C TYR A 181 -4.78 -15.33 -6.26
N ALA A 182 -5.29 -16.52 -5.95
CA ALA A 182 -6.69 -16.71 -5.55
C ALA A 182 -6.86 -16.50 -4.04
N TYR A 183 -8.02 -15.99 -3.60
CA TYR A 183 -8.33 -15.89 -2.18
C TYR A 183 -8.30 -17.28 -1.53
N ASP A 184 -7.33 -17.50 -0.63
CA ASP A 184 -7.14 -18.79 0.03
C ASP A 184 -7.77 -18.75 1.41
N LYS A 185 -8.97 -19.32 1.53
CA LYS A 185 -9.70 -19.39 2.81
C LYS A 185 -8.99 -20.28 3.83
N GLN A 186 -8.29 -21.34 3.39
CA GLN A 186 -7.61 -22.28 4.29
C GLN A 186 -6.36 -21.64 4.90
N CYS A 187 -5.64 -20.83 4.12
CA CYS A 187 -4.49 -20.08 4.61
C CYS A 187 -4.90 -18.73 5.22
N SER A 188 -6.12 -18.24 5.02
CA SER A 188 -6.60 -17.00 5.64
C SER A 188 -7.08 -17.20 7.08
N GLY A 189 -6.96 -16.16 7.90
CA GLY A 189 -7.45 -16.15 9.28
C GLY A 189 -8.45 -15.02 9.55
N SER A 190 -8.82 -14.87 10.82
CA SER A 190 -9.66 -13.75 11.27
C SER A 190 -8.95 -12.39 11.13
N LYS A 191 -7.61 -12.37 11.26
CA LYS A 191 -6.80 -11.14 11.19
C LYS A 191 -6.16 -10.90 9.83
N ILE A 192 -5.80 -11.95 9.10
CA ILE A 192 -5.03 -11.84 7.85
C ILE A 192 -5.85 -12.39 6.69
N ALA A 193 -5.92 -11.64 5.59
CA ALA A 193 -6.39 -12.13 4.29
C ALA A 193 -5.20 -12.60 3.48
N ARG A 194 -5.31 -13.78 2.84
CA ARG A 194 -4.25 -14.34 2.00
C ARG A 194 -4.79 -14.67 0.61
N PHE A 195 -4.06 -14.23 -0.39
CA PHE A 195 -4.24 -14.56 -1.79
C PHE A 195 -3.05 -15.41 -2.20
N SER A 196 -3.27 -16.65 -2.59
CA SER A 196 -2.22 -17.65 -2.74
C SER A 196 -2.12 -18.14 -4.16
N LYS A 197 -0.87 -18.37 -4.59
CA LYS A 197 -0.47 -19.06 -5.80
C LYS A 197 0.33 -20.29 -5.40
N GLN A 198 -0.09 -21.47 -5.87
CA GLN A 198 0.70 -22.70 -5.69
C GLN A 198 1.93 -22.62 -6.60
N ILE A 199 3.13 -22.79 -6.03
CA ILE A 199 4.39 -22.71 -6.80
C ILE A 199 5.08 -24.08 -6.88
N VAL A 200 5.11 -24.84 -5.79
CA VAL A 200 5.64 -26.21 -5.71
C VAL A 200 4.72 -27.02 -4.81
N ARG A 201 4.67 -28.36 -4.93
CA ARG A 201 3.91 -29.21 -3.97
C ARG A 201 4.24 -28.79 -2.53
N ASN A 202 3.20 -28.53 -1.74
CA ASN A 202 3.29 -28.13 -0.33
C ASN A 202 3.85 -26.71 -0.09
N TRP A 203 3.94 -25.87 -1.11
CA TRP A 203 4.46 -24.50 -1.02
C TRP A 203 3.60 -23.50 -1.81
N LYS A 204 3.12 -22.47 -1.12
CA LYS A 204 2.30 -21.40 -1.69
C LYS A 204 2.99 -20.04 -1.52
N LEU A 205 3.09 -19.27 -2.59
CA LEU A 205 3.46 -17.86 -2.53
C LEU A 205 2.19 -17.03 -2.35
N CYS A 206 2.21 -16.07 -1.42
CA CYS A 206 1.02 -15.35 -1.01
C CYS A 206 1.21 -13.84 -1.04
N ILE A 207 0.17 -13.13 -1.47
CA ILE A 207 -0.05 -11.71 -1.14
C ILE A 207 -0.99 -11.66 0.07
N GLU A 208 -0.59 -11.02 1.16
CA GLU A 208 -1.39 -10.94 2.38
C GLU A 208 -1.55 -9.52 2.94
N TYR A 209 -2.65 -9.25 3.64
CA TYR A 209 -2.84 -8.00 4.36
C TYR A 209 -3.60 -8.19 5.69
N ASP A 210 -3.37 -7.28 6.66
CA ASP A 210 -4.09 -7.25 7.94
C ASP A 210 -5.48 -6.64 7.76
N LYS A 211 -6.52 -7.46 7.92
CA LYS A 211 -7.94 -7.08 7.80
C LYS A 211 -8.36 -6.01 8.82
N ASN A 212 -7.60 -5.85 9.90
CA ASN A 212 -7.92 -4.91 10.98
C ASN A 212 -7.24 -3.55 10.80
N ILE A 213 -6.34 -3.39 9.82
CA ILE A 213 -5.53 -2.17 9.68
C ILE A 213 -6.42 -0.93 9.50
N VAL A 214 -7.40 -0.99 8.59
CA VAL A 214 -8.36 0.10 8.37
C VAL A 214 -9.14 0.35 9.64
N GLY A 215 -9.52 -0.69 10.39
CA GLY A 215 -10.19 -0.55 11.68
C GLY A 215 -9.40 0.27 12.71
N LYS A 216 -8.07 0.33 12.61
CA LYS A 216 -7.23 1.18 13.47
C LYS A 216 -7.46 2.68 13.21
N SER A 217 -7.96 3.07 12.03
CA SER A 217 -8.36 4.47 11.75
C SER A 217 -9.42 5.01 12.69
N LYS A 218 -10.27 4.14 13.26
CA LYS A 218 -11.24 4.56 14.28
C LYS A 218 -10.57 5.11 15.55
N ARG A 219 -9.30 4.76 15.75
CA ARG A 219 -8.48 5.15 16.90
C ARG A 219 -7.28 6.00 16.48
N SER A 220 -7.07 6.23 15.19
CA SER A 220 -5.99 7.04 14.61
C SER A 220 -6.58 8.31 13.98
N ARG A 221 -5.75 9.36 13.83
CA ARG A 221 -6.15 10.53 13.02
C ARG A 221 -6.06 10.21 11.53
N PHE A 222 -5.37 9.13 11.16
CA PHE A 222 -5.03 8.82 9.79
C PHE A 222 -5.90 7.69 9.21
N PHE A 223 -6.08 7.72 7.90
CA PHE A 223 -6.55 6.54 7.17
C PHE A 223 -5.42 5.50 7.11
N GLU A 224 -5.61 4.39 7.80
CA GLU A 224 -4.63 3.34 8.00
C GLU A 224 -4.77 2.37 6.83
N PHE A 225 -3.87 2.49 5.86
CA PHE A 225 -3.89 1.66 4.66
C PHE A 225 -3.05 0.37 4.87
N PRO A 226 -3.52 -0.82 4.44
CA PRO A 226 -2.73 -2.04 4.52
C PRO A 226 -1.45 -1.95 3.67
N HIS A 227 -0.33 -2.40 4.24
CA HIS A 227 0.76 -2.91 3.42
C HIS A 227 0.40 -4.31 2.94
N PHE A 228 0.45 -4.53 1.62
CA PHE A 228 0.33 -5.86 1.03
C PHE A 228 1.68 -6.55 1.13
N LYS A 229 1.78 -7.65 1.85
CA LYS A 229 3.04 -8.39 2.00
C LYS A 229 3.12 -9.56 1.07
N ILE A 230 4.34 -9.97 0.79
CA ILE A 230 4.66 -11.20 0.10
C ILE A 230 5.11 -12.21 1.15
N SER A 231 4.54 -13.41 1.12
CA SER A 231 4.88 -14.46 2.09
C SER A 231 4.93 -15.84 1.43
N LEU A 232 5.86 -16.67 1.87
CA LEU A 232 5.93 -18.08 1.49
C LEU A 232 5.30 -18.93 2.59
N ILE A 233 4.37 -19.80 2.23
CA ILE A 233 3.69 -20.69 3.17
C ILE A 233 4.00 -22.13 2.83
N LYS A 234 4.43 -22.90 3.83
CA LYS A 234 4.53 -24.35 3.77
C LYS A 234 3.21 -24.97 4.21
N THR A 235 2.60 -25.77 3.34
CA THR A 235 1.36 -26.51 3.62
C THR A 235 1.64 -27.99 3.84
N ASP A 236 0.65 -28.72 4.35
CA ASP A 236 0.61 -30.18 4.25
C ASP A 236 0.13 -30.64 2.86
N ASP A 237 0.04 -31.96 2.67
CA ASP A 237 -0.38 -32.60 1.42
C ASP A 237 -1.85 -32.30 1.06
N ASP A 238 -2.68 -31.98 2.06
CA ASP A 238 -4.07 -31.58 1.88
C ASP A 238 -4.22 -30.07 1.60
N GLY A 239 -3.09 -29.34 1.54
CA GLY A 239 -3.03 -27.92 1.21
C GLY A 239 -3.31 -26.98 2.39
N TYR A 240 -3.42 -27.51 3.61
CA TYR A 240 -3.62 -26.74 4.83
C TYR A 240 -2.31 -26.19 5.37
N MET A 241 -2.39 -24.99 5.93
CA MET A 241 -1.26 -24.37 6.62
C MET A 241 -1.07 -25.04 7.99
N ASN A 242 0.13 -25.58 8.24
CA ASN A 242 0.51 -25.99 9.59
C ASN A 242 0.63 -24.74 10.47
N HIS A 243 -0.27 -24.54 11.44
CA HIS A 243 -0.34 -23.32 12.26
C HIS A 243 0.86 -23.06 13.21
N THR A 244 1.97 -23.78 13.05
CA THR A 244 3.24 -23.51 13.70
C THR A 244 3.88 -22.22 13.15
N SER A 245 4.61 -21.46 13.98
CA SER A 245 5.35 -20.26 13.57
C SER A 245 6.31 -20.51 12.40
N ASP A 246 6.77 -21.75 12.25
CA ASP A 246 7.77 -22.17 11.25
C ASP A 246 7.17 -22.49 9.88
N SER A 247 5.91 -22.12 9.61
CA SER A 247 5.24 -22.37 8.33
C SER A 247 5.20 -21.18 7.40
N VAL A 248 5.49 -19.95 7.89
CA VAL A 248 5.41 -18.72 7.10
C VAL A 248 6.78 -18.04 7.04
N LEU A 249 7.22 -17.70 5.83
CA LEU A 249 8.29 -16.76 5.58
C LEU A 249 7.71 -15.43 5.15
N SER A 250 8.15 -14.34 5.78
CA SER A 250 8.01 -13.02 5.17
C SER A 250 9.06 -12.86 4.08
N LEU A 251 8.64 -12.37 2.91
CA LEU A 251 9.51 -12.10 1.76
C LEU A 251 9.55 -10.61 1.43
N GLY A 252 8.94 -9.77 2.28
CA GLY A 252 8.89 -8.32 2.12
C GLY A 252 7.49 -7.81 1.77
N VAL A 253 7.44 -6.60 1.22
CA VAL A 253 6.20 -5.89 0.86
C VAL A 253 6.07 -5.86 -0.66
N LEU A 254 4.83 -5.99 -1.14
CA LEU A 254 4.48 -5.84 -2.54
C LEU A 254 4.84 -4.44 -3.02
N GLY A 255 5.62 -4.39 -4.10
CA GLY A 255 6.16 -3.18 -4.67
C GLY A 255 7.38 -3.53 -5.52
N ASN A 256 7.69 -2.73 -6.54
CA ASN A 256 9.01 -2.79 -7.16
C ASN A 256 9.98 -1.89 -6.39
N PRO A 257 11.11 -2.42 -5.88
CA PRO A 257 12.08 -1.61 -5.14
C PRO A 257 12.56 -0.38 -5.92
N PHE A 258 12.63 -0.44 -7.26
CA PHE A 258 13.07 0.68 -8.10
C PHE A 258 11.98 1.71 -8.42
N PHE A 259 10.68 1.35 -8.37
CA PHE A 259 9.60 2.16 -8.95
C PHE A 259 8.40 2.41 -8.02
N TYR A 260 8.27 1.72 -6.89
CA TYR A 260 7.05 1.79 -6.07
C TYR A 260 7.07 2.90 -5.00
N TYR A 261 8.25 3.36 -4.60
CA TYR A 261 8.40 4.41 -3.58
C TYR A 261 7.97 5.87 -3.95
N PRO A 262 7.60 6.22 -5.21
CA PRO A 262 7.27 7.61 -5.54
C PRO A 262 5.77 7.96 -5.56
N ALA A 263 4.84 7.02 -5.50
CA ALA A 263 3.45 7.37 -5.28
C ALA A 263 3.19 7.73 -3.81
N ILE A 264 2.42 8.78 -3.53
CA ILE A 264 1.96 9.06 -2.17
C ILE A 264 1.02 7.94 -1.71
N THR A 265 1.15 7.49 -0.48
CA THR A 265 0.27 6.43 0.04
C THR A 265 -1.17 6.95 0.16
N PRO A 266 -2.20 6.08 0.15
CA PRO A 266 -3.57 6.51 0.42
C PRO A 266 -3.73 7.26 1.76
N THR A 267 -2.93 6.90 2.76
CA THR A 267 -2.82 7.63 4.03
C THR A 267 -2.36 9.08 3.83
N ALA A 268 -1.28 9.30 3.05
CA ALA A 268 -0.77 10.63 2.75
C ALA A 268 -1.73 11.42 1.84
N TYR A 269 -2.41 10.75 0.90
CA TYR A 269 -3.41 11.37 0.05
C TYR A 269 -4.61 11.90 0.84
N LEU A 270 -5.07 11.17 1.87
CA LEU A 270 -6.10 11.72 2.77
C LEU A 270 -5.60 13.00 3.47
N GLY A 271 -4.34 13.01 3.95
CA GLY A 271 -3.75 14.22 4.52
C GLY A 271 -3.69 15.40 3.54
N TYR A 272 -3.45 15.13 2.26
CA TYR A 272 -3.56 16.15 1.20
C TYR A 272 -5.00 16.66 1.03
N LEU A 273 -6.00 15.77 0.96
CA LEU A 273 -7.40 16.15 0.87
C LEU A 273 -7.81 17.04 2.05
N GLU A 274 -7.38 16.69 3.27
CA GLU A 274 -7.58 17.51 4.46
C GLU A 274 -6.99 18.91 4.26
N SER A 275 -5.73 19.02 3.84
CA SER A 275 -5.07 20.32 3.65
C SER A 275 -5.72 21.21 2.58
N LYS A 276 -6.33 20.61 1.56
CA LYS A 276 -6.90 21.33 0.41
C LYS A 276 -8.34 21.79 0.65
N TYR A 277 -9.15 20.93 1.27
CA TYR A 277 -10.60 21.14 1.38
C TYR A 277 -11.03 21.61 2.77
N HIS A 278 -10.15 21.55 3.78
CA HIS A 278 -10.48 22.03 5.12
C HIS A 278 -10.26 23.53 5.22
N ARG A 279 -11.30 24.25 5.64
CA ARG A 279 -11.25 25.68 5.97
C ARG A 279 -10.82 25.86 7.42
N LYS A 280 -10.43 27.08 7.79
CA LYS A 280 -10.19 27.42 9.20
C LYS A 280 -11.46 27.13 10.01
N PRO A 281 -11.35 26.60 11.24
CA PRO A 281 -12.49 26.40 12.13
C PRO A 281 -13.30 27.69 12.25
N TYR A 282 -14.62 27.57 12.08
CA TYR A 282 -15.55 28.59 12.52
C TYR A 282 -16.58 27.98 13.46
N ASN A 283 -17.28 28.81 14.23
CA ASN A 283 -18.27 28.30 15.18
C ASN A 283 -19.63 28.91 14.86
N GLU A 284 -20.66 28.09 14.92
CA GLU A 284 -22.05 28.52 14.97
C GLU A 284 -22.56 28.42 16.40
N ILE A 285 -23.45 29.32 16.80
CA ILE A 285 -24.10 29.27 18.11
C ILE A 285 -25.52 28.78 17.89
N VAL A 286 -25.86 27.64 18.48
CA VAL A 286 -27.21 27.08 18.43
C VAL A 286 -27.65 26.75 19.85
N ASP A 287 -28.81 27.28 20.25
CA ASP A 287 -29.36 27.19 21.60
C ASP A 287 -28.35 27.54 22.71
N GLY A 288 -27.56 28.58 22.46
CA GLY A 288 -26.53 29.06 23.39
C GLY A 288 -25.27 28.20 23.47
N LYS A 289 -25.18 27.12 22.69
CA LYS A 289 -24.00 26.26 22.61
C LYS A 289 -23.16 26.58 21.38
N LYS A 290 -21.84 26.57 21.57
CA LYS A 290 -20.86 26.81 20.52
C LYS A 290 -20.59 25.51 19.77
N ILE A 291 -21.06 25.42 18.55
CA ILE A 291 -20.86 24.27 17.67
C ILE A 291 -19.74 24.60 16.71
N LEU A 292 -18.70 23.75 16.70
CA LEU A 292 -17.58 23.87 15.80
C LEU A 292 -17.99 23.35 14.41
N CYS A 293 -17.97 24.24 13.42
CA CYS A 293 -18.31 23.96 12.04
C CYS A 293 -17.04 23.82 11.19
N ASP A 294 -17.06 22.87 10.25
CA ASP A 294 -16.02 22.61 9.23
C ASP A 294 -14.61 22.23 9.72
N TYR A 295 -14.35 22.18 11.02
CA TYR A 295 -13.07 21.72 11.54
C TYR A 295 -13.24 21.02 12.86
N VAL A 296 -13.48 19.72 12.84
CA VAL A 296 -13.09 18.88 13.96
C VAL A 296 -11.78 18.23 13.49
N ALA A 297 -10.67 18.49 14.18
CA ALA A 297 -9.33 18.02 13.78
C ALA A 297 -9.20 16.47 13.65
N THR A 298 -10.27 15.75 13.93
CA THR A 298 -10.39 14.29 13.90
C THR A 298 -11.56 13.80 13.02
N ILE A 299 -12.34 14.69 12.40
CA ILE A 299 -13.63 14.40 11.78
C ILE A 299 -13.81 15.31 10.55
N ASN A 300 -13.78 14.71 9.35
CA ASN A 300 -13.95 15.38 8.04
C ASN A 300 -15.45 15.52 7.71
N GLU A 301 -16.22 16.06 8.64
CA GLU A 301 -17.67 15.92 8.58
C GLU A 301 -18.41 17.25 8.64
N ILE A 302 -19.53 17.29 7.91
CA ILE A 302 -20.53 18.33 8.02
C ILE A 302 -21.38 17.97 9.25
N ALA A 303 -21.34 18.81 10.29
CA ALA A 303 -22.27 18.70 11.42
C ALA A 303 -23.58 19.38 11.04
N THR A 304 -24.66 18.62 10.90
CA THR A 304 -26.01 19.16 10.72
C THR A 304 -26.83 18.95 11.99
N ILE A 305 -27.60 19.96 12.36
CA ILE A 305 -28.46 19.91 13.54
C ILE A 305 -29.84 19.47 13.08
N GLU A 306 -30.29 18.35 13.63
CA GLU A 306 -31.57 17.73 13.32
C GLU A 306 -32.39 17.60 14.63
N ASN A 307 -33.71 17.41 14.52
CA ASN A 307 -34.64 17.27 15.67
C ASN A 307 -34.59 18.44 16.68
N ASP A 308 -35.02 19.64 16.25
CA ASP A 308 -35.19 20.83 17.12
C ASP A 308 -33.96 21.17 17.99
N GLY A 309 -32.74 21.05 17.44
CA GLY A 309 -31.54 21.44 18.19
C GLY A 309 -31.00 20.39 19.15
N LYS A 310 -31.49 19.14 19.12
CA LYS A 310 -31.12 18.09 20.09
C LYS A 310 -30.09 17.08 19.59
N ILE A 311 -30.05 16.81 18.29
CA ILE A 311 -29.13 15.85 17.68
C ILE A 311 -28.22 16.58 16.70
N ILE A 312 -26.92 16.30 16.81
CA ILE A 312 -25.92 16.66 15.81
C ILE A 312 -25.57 15.40 15.04
N THR A 313 -25.90 15.39 13.76
CA THR A 313 -25.52 14.34 12.81
C THR A 313 -24.24 14.79 12.13
N VAL A 314 -23.24 13.91 12.12
CA VAL A 314 -21.93 14.23 11.60
C VAL A 314 -21.65 13.31 10.41
N LYS A 315 -21.58 13.89 9.21
CA LYS A 315 -21.55 13.17 7.93
C LYS A 315 -20.24 13.40 7.19
N PHE A 316 -19.63 12.32 6.69
CA PHE A 316 -18.42 12.45 5.88
C PHE A 316 -18.72 13.13 4.53
N ARG A 317 -17.83 14.03 4.10
CA ARG A 317 -17.95 14.68 2.79
C ARG A 317 -17.85 13.64 1.68
N GLN A 318 -18.96 13.46 0.96
CA GLN A 318 -19.09 12.44 -0.08
C GLN A 318 -18.07 12.61 -1.22
N SER A 319 -17.73 13.84 -1.59
CA SER A 319 -16.70 14.13 -2.60
C SER A 319 -15.30 13.64 -2.19
N GLU A 320 -14.89 13.91 -0.94
CA GLU A 320 -13.61 13.44 -0.40
C GLU A 320 -13.59 11.92 -0.25
N SER A 321 -14.71 11.34 0.19
CA SER A 321 -14.87 9.88 0.28
C SER A 321 -14.73 9.21 -1.09
N GLN A 322 -15.35 9.78 -2.12
CA GLN A 322 -15.24 9.29 -3.48
C GLN A 322 -13.80 9.36 -3.98
N LEU A 323 -13.14 10.51 -3.84
CA LEU A 323 -11.73 10.69 -4.24
C LEU A 323 -10.79 9.70 -3.55
N LEU A 324 -10.99 9.42 -2.26
CA LEU A 324 -10.15 8.44 -1.55
C LEU A 324 -10.37 7.02 -2.08
N LYS A 325 -11.62 6.61 -2.33
CA LYS A 325 -11.92 5.29 -2.92
C LYS A 325 -11.26 5.14 -4.28
N GLU A 326 -11.38 6.16 -5.13
CA GLU A 326 -10.74 6.22 -6.44
C GLU A 326 -9.22 6.16 -6.35
N TYR A 327 -8.63 6.91 -5.41
CA TYR A 327 -7.18 6.92 -5.21
C TYR A 327 -6.64 5.57 -4.71
N VAL A 328 -7.36 4.88 -3.83
CA VAL A 328 -7.01 3.51 -3.41
C VAL A 328 -6.99 2.56 -4.61
N CYS A 329 -7.97 2.67 -5.50
CA CYS A 329 -8.02 1.91 -6.74
C CYS A 329 -6.81 2.20 -7.64
N TYR A 330 -6.51 3.48 -7.86
CA TYR A 330 -5.33 3.92 -8.60
C TYR A 330 -4.03 3.37 -7.99
N TYR A 331 -3.88 3.44 -6.66
CA TYR A 331 -2.69 3.00 -5.95
C TYR A 331 -2.46 1.49 -6.10
N ILE A 332 -3.51 0.68 -5.96
CA ILE A 332 -3.42 -0.78 -6.11
C ILE A 332 -3.20 -1.17 -7.59
N TRP A 333 -3.81 -0.43 -8.52
CA TRP A 333 -3.54 -0.59 -9.94
C TRP A 333 -2.07 -0.29 -10.26
N LEU A 334 -1.54 0.85 -9.82
CA LEU A 334 -0.14 1.24 -10.01
C LEU A 334 0.82 0.19 -9.42
N LEU A 335 0.50 -0.31 -8.22
CA LEU A 335 1.18 -1.45 -7.59
C LEU A 335 1.25 -2.65 -8.53
N SER A 336 0.14 -3.01 -9.17
CA SER A 336 0.10 -4.16 -10.07
C SER A 336 0.92 -3.98 -11.33
N GLN A 337 1.00 -2.75 -11.85
CA GLN A 337 1.78 -2.43 -13.04
C GLN A 337 3.29 -2.46 -12.74
N THR A 338 3.68 -2.04 -11.53
CA THR A 338 5.09 -1.93 -11.15
C THR A 338 5.66 -3.22 -10.56
N SER A 339 4.88 -3.94 -9.76
CA SER A 339 5.39 -5.03 -8.90
C SER A 339 5.56 -6.38 -9.60
N ARG A 340 5.07 -6.53 -10.84
CA ARG A 340 5.00 -7.84 -11.51
C ARG A 340 6.37 -8.49 -11.69
N CYS A 341 7.38 -7.75 -12.12
CA CYS A 341 8.75 -8.27 -12.26
C CYS A 341 9.37 -8.65 -10.91
N TYR A 342 9.04 -7.93 -9.82
CA TYR A 342 9.51 -8.29 -8.48
C TYR A 342 8.85 -9.56 -7.95
N LEU A 343 7.54 -9.74 -8.18
CA LEU A 343 6.84 -10.98 -7.86
C LEU A 343 7.41 -12.17 -8.63
N ASN A 344 7.64 -12.01 -9.94
CA ASN A 344 8.24 -13.06 -10.77
C ASN A 344 9.67 -13.42 -10.30
N TYR A 345 10.45 -12.42 -9.89
CA TYR A 345 11.77 -12.62 -9.33
C TYR A 345 11.74 -13.39 -8.01
N ILE A 346 10.84 -13.02 -7.09
CA ILE A 346 10.66 -13.73 -5.83
C ILE A 346 10.21 -15.17 -6.07
N GLU A 347 9.23 -15.37 -6.95
CA GLU A 347 8.72 -16.68 -7.32
C GLU A 347 9.84 -17.59 -7.82
N ALA A 348 10.58 -17.16 -8.84
CA ALA A 348 11.69 -17.93 -9.39
C ALA A 348 12.77 -18.24 -8.34
N SER A 349 13.10 -17.24 -7.51
CA SER A 349 14.11 -17.41 -6.45
C SER A 349 13.68 -18.42 -5.38
N VAL A 350 12.40 -18.40 -5.00
CA VAL A 350 11.86 -19.34 -4.02
C VAL A 350 11.75 -20.74 -4.61
N GLU A 351 11.30 -20.88 -5.86
CA GLU A 351 11.24 -22.18 -6.56
C GLU A 351 12.62 -22.82 -6.69
N SER A 352 13.63 -22.05 -7.11
CA SER A 352 15.03 -22.49 -7.17
C SER A 352 15.52 -22.91 -5.79
N ALA A 353 15.25 -22.14 -4.75
CA ALA A 353 15.67 -22.47 -3.38
C ALA A 353 15.03 -23.76 -2.85
N ILE A 354 13.74 -23.97 -3.12
CA ILE A 354 13.04 -25.22 -2.76
C ILE A 354 13.61 -26.41 -3.55
N ALA A 355 13.90 -26.24 -4.83
CA ALA A 355 14.48 -27.29 -5.66
C ALA A 355 15.89 -27.68 -5.20
N LEU A 356 16.72 -26.71 -4.82
CA LEU A 356 18.05 -26.96 -4.25
C LEU A 356 17.95 -27.71 -2.93
N TYR A 357 17.05 -27.29 -2.05
CA TYR A 357 16.78 -27.97 -0.79
C TYR A 357 16.37 -29.44 -1.00
N ASN A 358 15.41 -29.69 -1.89
CA ASN A 358 14.91 -31.05 -2.17
C ASN A 358 15.96 -31.97 -2.82
N ARG A 359 17.08 -31.45 -3.33
CA ARG A 359 18.20 -32.28 -3.83
C ARG A 359 19.21 -32.64 -2.74
N GLN A 360 19.18 -31.95 -1.60
CA GLN A 360 20.08 -32.16 -0.46
C GLN A 360 19.50 -33.12 0.59
N VAL A 361 18.19 -33.33 0.56
CA VAL A 361 17.41 -34.29 1.38
C VAL A 361 17.10 -35.52 0.53
#